data_AF-A0A9W8F724-F1
#
_entry.id   AF-A0A9W8F724-F1
#
_cell.length_a   1.000
_cell.length_b   1.000
_cell.length_c   1.000
_cell.angle_alpha   90.00
_cell.angle_beta   90.00
_cell.angle_gamma   90.00
#
_symmetry.space_group_name_H-M   'P 1'
#
loop_
_entity.id
_entity.type
_entity.pdbx_description
1 polymer ?
#
loop_
_entity_poly.entity_id
_entity_poly.type
_entity_poly.pdbx_seq_one_letter_code
_entity_poly.pdbx_strand_id
1 'polypeptide(L)'
;MSYLSSLDSCVYTLEQCNDNLSTATSSLSSLCRTFPRVETVIRCERKYDLTTASDINKAQDLISKEAVPFLFRQVDQLETAIEVIRAAHESLGQRVEEQKVEYAQLVEDEASMSNLQKSVKAELALLSDVQANLLNVKSQVVAKERDLAELHRARSNVRQNSSILEEASKADADIIKLRRRIAEVEHETAAIPLDAQIQESADDNAERYLVLDNIREQLLYCADLAVDDSVAAVIDRSLGTLELLKNNVFVPWWDKSTSTQNERLSCLARLLRYFFKDHGATMHVVIEILLDHQAMTTDDLRRELSSTGHATTELPLLITHLKNIGAVTTVTSSTAAGKQVMTVQLGFGGLDDGDKGADDYQMAEEPADAH
;
A
#
# COMPACT_ATOMS: atom_id res chain seq x y z
N MET A 1 -111.86 -22.03 126.73
CA MET A 1 -111.68 -20.71 126.11
C MET A 1 -110.23 -20.39 125.69
N SER A 2 -109.15 -20.92 126.30
CA SER A 2 -107.77 -20.49 125.98
C SER A 2 -107.09 -21.12 124.75
N TYR A 3 -107.68 -22.16 124.14
CA TYR A 3 -107.08 -22.85 122.99
C TYR A 3 -107.33 -22.10 121.67
N LEU A 4 -108.52 -21.50 121.54
CA LEU A 4 -108.89 -20.70 120.36
C LEU A 4 -108.03 -19.44 120.24
N SER A 5 -107.74 -18.75 121.35
CA SER A 5 -106.85 -17.58 121.35
C SER A 5 -105.39 -17.91 121.00
N SER A 6 -104.93 -19.12 121.31
CA SER A 6 -103.59 -19.59 120.94
C SER A 6 -103.49 -19.89 119.45
N LEU A 7 -104.55 -20.48 118.88
CA LEU A 7 -104.65 -20.72 117.44
C LEU A 7 -104.72 -19.40 116.66
N ASP A 8 -105.53 -18.45 117.11
CA ASP A 8 -105.64 -17.12 116.48
C ASP A 8 -104.29 -16.38 116.50
N SER A 9 -103.53 -16.46 117.60
CA SER A 9 -102.17 -15.91 117.70
C SER A 9 -101.19 -16.60 116.75
N CYS A 10 -101.32 -17.92 116.57
CA CYS A 10 -100.51 -18.68 115.61
C CYS A 10 -100.84 -18.31 114.16
N VAL A 11 -102.12 -18.18 113.82
CA VAL A 11 -102.55 -17.72 112.49
C VAL A 11 -102.05 -16.30 112.22
N TYR A 12 -102.19 -15.39 113.18
CA TYR A 12 -101.71 -14.01 113.06
C TYR A 12 -100.19 -13.93 112.86
N THR A 13 -99.41 -14.72 113.62
CA THR A 13 -97.95 -14.77 113.43
C THR A 13 -97.56 -15.40 112.09
N LEU A 14 -98.31 -16.40 111.60
CA LEU A 14 -98.10 -16.99 110.28
C LEU A 14 -98.39 -16.00 109.16
N GLU A 15 -99.49 -15.23 109.28
CA GLU A 15 -99.84 -14.15 108.36
C GLU A 15 -98.77 -13.07 108.36
N GLN A 16 -98.30 -12.64 109.54
CA GLN A 16 -97.20 -11.67 109.66
C GLN A 16 -95.89 -12.18 109.04
N CYS A 17 -95.56 -13.47 109.22
CA CYS A 17 -94.41 -14.09 108.55
C CYS A 17 -94.58 -14.10 107.03
N ASN A 18 -95.79 -14.39 106.53
CA ASN A 18 -96.09 -14.38 105.10
C ASN A 18 -95.98 -12.97 104.51
N ASP A 19 -96.47 -11.95 105.21
CA ASP A 19 -96.36 -10.55 104.81
C ASP A 19 -94.90 -10.07 104.79
N ASN A 20 -94.11 -10.47 105.79
CA ASN A 20 -92.67 -10.18 105.82
C ASN A 20 -91.93 -10.86 104.67
N LEU A 21 -92.25 -12.12 104.35
CA LEU A 21 -91.68 -12.84 103.21
C LEU A 21 -92.08 -12.21 101.87
N SER A 22 -93.33 -11.78 101.74
CA SER A 22 -93.83 -11.08 100.55
C SER A 22 -93.09 -9.74 100.35
N THR A 23 -92.89 -8.99 101.44
CA THR A 23 -92.16 -7.72 101.45
C THR A 23 -90.68 -7.92 101.10
N ALA A 24 -90.04 -8.95 101.66
CA ALA A 24 -88.67 -9.32 101.35
C ALA A 24 -88.51 -9.75 99.87
N THR A 25 -89.45 -10.55 99.35
CA THR A 25 -89.46 -11.00 97.96
C THR A 25 -89.62 -9.82 96.99
N SER A 26 -90.50 -8.87 97.32
CA SER A 26 -90.72 -7.67 96.52
C SER A 26 -89.49 -6.76 96.51
N SER A 27 -88.84 -6.62 97.66
CA SER A 27 -87.60 -5.83 97.81
C SER A 27 -86.42 -6.47 97.06
N LEU A 28 -86.29 -7.79 97.14
CA LEU A 28 -85.27 -8.54 96.40
C LEU A 28 -85.51 -8.48 94.89
N SER A 29 -86.77 -8.62 94.44
CA SER A 29 -87.14 -8.49 93.03
C SER A 29 -86.79 -7.11 92.47
N SER A 30 -87.05 -6.05 93.24
CA SER A 30 -86.66 -4.67 92.91
C SER A 30 -85.14 -4.52 92.78
N LEU A 31 -84.37 -4.99 93.77
CA LEU A 31 -82.91 -4.89 93.79
C LEU A 31 -82.22 -5.72 92.70
N CYS A 32 -82.74 -6.91 92.40
CA CYS A 32 -82.16 -7.82 91.42
C CYS A 32 -82.64 -7.58 89.98
N ARG A 33 -83.58 -6.64 89.75
CA ARG A 33 -84.17 -6.39 88.42
C ARG A 33 -83.14 -6.04 87.34
N THR A 34 -82.01 -5.46 87.73
CA THR A 34 -80.95 -5.01 86.82
C THR A 34 -79.84 -6.04 86.59
N PHE A 35 -79.80 -7.12 87.36
CA PHE A 35 -78.73 -8.13 87.29
C PHE A 35 -78.67 -8.86 85.94
N PRO A 36 -79.78 -9.26 85.30
CA PRO A 36 -79.74 -9.91 83.99
C PRO A 36 -79.11 -9.03 82.91
N ARG A 37 -79.28 -7.70 82.99
CA ARG A 37 -78.70 -6.75 82.05
C ARG A 37 -77.19 -6.62 82.24
N VAL A 38 -76.73 -6.55 83.49
CA VAL A 38 -75.29 -6.53 83.81
C VAL A 38 -74.63 -7.85 83.39
N GLU A 39 -75.29 -8.98 83.61
CA GLU A 39 -74.83 -10.30 83.18
C GLU A 39 -74.65 -10.36 81.65
N THR A 40 -75.60 -9.83 80.87
CA THR A 40 -75.47 -9.79 79.41
C THR A 40 -74.31 -8.90 78.94
N VAL A 41 -74.06 -7.76 79.59
CA VAL A 41 -72.93 -6.87 79.23
C VAL A 41 -71.60 -7.54 79.52
N ILE A 42 -71.45 -8.14 80.70
CA ILE A 42 -70.21 -8.87 81.08
C ILE A 42 -69.95 -10.06 80.15
N ARG A 43 -70.99 -10.79 79.74
CA ARG A 43 -70.86 -11.92 78.81
C ARG A 43 -70.52 -11.49 77.38
N CYS A 44 -71.00 -10.32 76.93
CA CYS A 44 -70.71 -9.80 75.60
C CYS A 44 -69.32 -9.16 75.49
N GLU A 45 -68.78 -8.58 76.56
CA GLU A 45 -67.50 -7.84 76.53
C GLU A 45 -66.26 -8.70 76.79
N ARG A 46 -66.38 -9.92 77.32
CA ARG A 46 -65.22 -10.73 77.71
C ARG A 46 -64.78 -11.74 76.66
N LYS A 47 -64.02 -11.26 75.68
CA LYS A 47 -62.95 -12.05 75.05
C LYS A 47 -61.70 -11.19 74.98
N TYR A 48 -60.90 -11.25 76.04
CA TYR A 48 -59.55 -10.69 76.00
C TYR A 48 -58.62 -11.80 75.52
N ASP A 49 -58.09 -11.67 74.31
CA ASP A 49 -56.94 -12.45 73.87
C ASP A 49 -55.72 -11.92 74.63
N LEU A 50 -55.56 -12.43 75.85
CA LEU A 50 -54.43 -12.09 76.70
C LEU A 50 -53.27 -12.99 76.32
N THR A 51 -52.31 -12.44 75.59
CA THR A 51 -51.00 -13.08 75.42
C THR A 51 -50.38 -13.24 76.79
N THR A 52 -50.23 -14.47 77.25
CA THR A 52 -49.70 -14.70 78.60
C THR A 52 -48.18 -14.54 78.59
N ALA A 53 -47.60 -14.22 79.75
CA ALA A 53 -46.14 -14.22 79.90
C ALA A 53 -45.52 -15.58 79.52
N SER A 54 -46.26 -16.69 79.68
CA SER A 54 -45.83 -18.01 79.22
C SER A 54 -45.77 -18.11 77.70
N ASP A 55 -46.72 -17.52 76.98
CA ASP A 55 -46.72 -17.51 75.51
C ASP A 55 -45.60 -16.62 74.97
N ILE A 56 -45.30 -15.49 75.66
CA ILE A 56 -44.14 -14.64 75.36
C ILE A 56 -42.85 -15.43 75.55
N ASN A 57 -42.69 -16.14 76.68
CA ASN A 57 -41.48 -16.92 76.94
C ASN A 57 -41.31 -18.07 75.93
N LYS A 58 -42.39 -18.77 75.56
CA LYS A 58 -42.35 -19.80 74.51
C LYS A 58 -41.97 -19.21 73.15
N ALA A 59 -42.50 -18.04 72.80
CA ALA A 59 -42.13 -17.35 71.57
C ALA A 59 -40.67 -16.89 71.60
N GLN A 60 -40.17 -16.39 72.72
CA GLN A 60 -38.75 -16.02 72.90
C GLN A 60 -37.84 -17.26 72.81
N ASP A 61 -38.24 -18.38 73.38
CA ASP A 61 -37.53 -19.66 73.24
C ASP A 61 -37.50 -20.15 71.79
N LEU A 62 -38.59 -20.00 71.04
CA LEU A 62 -38.63 -20.35 69.61
C LEU A 62 -37.76 -19.40 68.77
N ILE A 63 -37.85 -18.09 69.02
CA ILE A 63 -37.02 -17.08 68.35
C ILE A 63 -35.53 -17.36 68.63
N SER A 64 -35.16 -17.65 69.88
CA SER A 64 -33.77 -17.95 70.24
C SER A 64 -33.26 -19.27 69.65
N LYS A 65 -34.12 -20.27 69.48
CA LYS A 65 -33.73 -21.58 68.91
C LYS A 65 -33.72 -21.62 67.39
N GLU A 66 -34.60 -20.88 66.73
CA GLU A 66 -34.77 -20.98 65.27
C GLU A 66 -34.36 -19.71 64.54
N ALA A 67 -34.88 -18.55 64.97
CA ALA A 67 -34.63 -17.29 64.29
C ALA A 67 -33.19 -16.80 64.49
N VAL A 68 -32.64 -16.92 65.71
CA VAL A 68 -31.27 -16.47 66.00
C VAL A 68 -30.23 -17.26 65.20
N PRO A 69 -30.23 -18.62 65.17
CA PRO A 69 -29.29 -19.36 64.34
C PRO A 69 -29.48 -19.12 62.85
N PHE A 70 -30.71 -18.87 62.40
CA PHE A 70 -30.98 -18.49 61.01
C PHE A 70 -30.34 -17.14 60.67
N LEU A 71 -30.48 -16.14 61.53
CA LEU A 71 -29.84 -14.83 61.34
C LEU A 71 -28.31 -14.94 61.34
N PHE A 72 -27.71 -15.74 62.23
CA PHE A 72 -26.26 -15.97 62.21
C PHE A 72 -25.80 -16.59 60.89
N ARG A 73 -26.49 -17.61 60.38
CA ARG A 73 -26.17 -18.18 59.06
C ARG A 73 -26.28 -17.17 57.93
N GLN A 74 -27.27 -16.27 57.98
CA GLN A 74 -27.39 -15.20 57.00
C GLN A 74 -26.24 -14.20 57.10
N VAL A 75 -25.83 -13.84 58.32
CA VAL A 75 -24.66 -12.97 58.54
C VAL A 75 -23.40 -13.62 57.99
N ASP A 76 -23.13 -14.89 58.30
CA ASP A 76 -21.96 -15.62 57.80
C ASP A 76 -21.93 -15.66 56.25
N GLN A 77 -23.10 -15.88 55.62
CA GLN A 77 -23.24 -15.85 54.17
C GLN A 77 -22.93 -14.47 53.58
N LEU A 78 -23.42 -13.41 54.22
CA LEU A 78 -23.15 -12.04 53.80
C LEU A 78 -21.68 -11.67 54.00
N GLU A 79 -21.06 -12.09 55.10
CA GLU A 79 -19.62 -11.89 55.33
C GLU A 79 -18.78 -12.58 54.26
N THR A 80 -19.09 -13.84 53.94
CA THR A 80 -18.45 -14.59 52.85
C THR A 80 -18.62 -13.87 51.51
N ALA A 81 -19.82 -13.38 51.20
CA ALA A 81 -20.08 -12.64 49.96
C ALA A 81 -19.28 -11.32 49.90
N ILE A 82 -19.17 -10.61 51.03
CA ILE A 82 -18.36 -9.38 51.13
C ILE A 82 -16.87 -9.69 50.89
N GLU A 83 -16.35 -10.78 51.44
CA GLU A 83 -14.96 -11.19 51.22
C GLU A 83 -14.68 -11.50 49.74
N VAL A 84 -15.59 -12.23 49.08
CA VAL A 84 -15.48 -12.50 47.63
C VAL A 84 -15.50 -11.19 46.82
N ILE A 85 -16.39 -10.25 47.15
CA ILE A 85 -16.45 -8.94 46.48
C ILE A 85 -15.16 -8.14 46.72
N ARG A 86 -14.60 -8.16 47.95
CA ARG A 86 -13.33 -7.50 48.26
C ARG A 86 -12.18 -8.07 47.46
N ALA A 87 -12.05 -9.39 47.39
CA ALA A 87 -11.01 -10.05 46.60
C ALA A 87 -11.14 -9.73 45.10
N ALA A 88 -12.37 -9.71 44.57
CA ALA A 88 -12.64 -9.33 43.19
C ALA A 88 -12.28 -7.85 42.93
N HIS A 89 -12.60 -6.95 43.85
CA HIS A 89 -12.25 -5.54 43.75
C HIS A 89 -10.72 -5.32 43.81
N GLU A 90 -10.02 -6.05 44.67
CA GLU A 90 -8.56 -6.00 44.75
C GLU A 90 -7.91 -6.50 43.45
N SER A 91 -8.38 -7.63 42.91
CA SER A 91 -7.92 -8.16 41.63
C SER A 91 -8.19 -7.18 40.47
N LEU A 92 -9.37 -6.53 40.46
CA LEU A 92 -9.68 -5.50 39.46
C LEU A 92 -8.77 -4.28 39.61
N GLY A 93 -8.48 -3.86 40.84
CA GLY A 93 -7.54 -2.78 41.13
C GLY A 93 -6.14 -3.09 40.61
N GLN A 94 -5.64 -4.30 40.83
CA GLN A 94 -4.34 -4.75 40.29
C GLN A 94 -4.32 -4.70 38.76
N ARG A 95 -5.36 -5.20 38.09
CA ARG A 95 -5.48 -5.14 36.62
C ARG A 95 -5.50 -3.71 36.09
N VAL A 96 -6.17 -2.79 36.78
CA VAL A 96 -6.19 -1.37 36.38
C VAL A 96 -4.80 -0.75 36.51
N GLU A 97 -4.04 -1.06 37.55
CA GLU A 97 -2.67 -0.57 37.69
C GLU A 97 -1.73 -1.19 36.63
N GLU A 98 -1.85 -2.48 36.33
CA GLU A 98 -1.12 -3.11 35.22
C GLU A 98 -1.40 -2.42 33.88
N GLN A 99 -2.68 -2.15 33.58
CA GLN A 99 -3.08 -1.44 32.36
C GLN A 99 -2.57 -0.01 32.31
N LYS A 100 -2.49 0.70 33.45
CA LYS A 100 -1.89 2.04 33.50
C LYS A 100 -0.41 2.01 33.17
N VAL A 101 0.32 1.01 33.67
CA VAL A 101 1.75 0.84 33.36
C VAL A 101 1.94 0.52 31.89
N GLU A 102 1.15 -0.40 31.32
CA GLU A 102 1.19 -0.74 29.90
C GLU A 102 0.89 0.49 29.03
N TYR A 103 -0.14 1.27 29.39
CA TYR A 103 -0.49 2.49 28.67
C TYR A 103 0.62 3.55 28.75
N ALA A 104 1.26 3.72 29.92
CA ALA A 104 2.39 4.63 30.06
C ALA A 104 3.56 4.23 29.16
N GLN A 105 3.86 2.93 29.07
CA GLN A 105 4.89 2.40 28.17
C GLN A 105 4.54 2.68 26.69
N LEU A 106 3.30 2.46 26.28
CA LEU A 106 2.87 2.74 24.91
C LEU A 106 2.99 4.23 24.54
N VAL A 107 2.74 5.13 25.49
CA VAL A 107 2.94 6.58 25.29
C VAL A 107 4.41 6.93 25.13
N GLU A 108 5.30 6.31 25.92
CA GLU A 108 6.75 6.48 25.77
C GLU A 108 7.25 5.93 24.43
N ASP A 109 6.75 4.76 24.02
CA ASP A 109 7.06 4.13 22.74
C ASP A 109 6.58 5.01 21.57
N GLU A 110 5.38 5.59 21.64
CA GLU A 110 4.88 6.53 20.63
C GLU A 110 5.77 7.78 20.52
N ALA A 111 6.22 8.33 21.66
CA ALA A 111 7.15 9.45 21.67
C ALA A 111 8.50 9.08 21.03
N SER A 112 9.00 7.87 21.29
CA SER A 112 10.23 7.34 20.68
C SER A 112 10.09 7.16 19.17
N MET A 113 8.94 6.63 18.71
CA MET A 113 8.61 6.45 17.30
C MET A 113 8.49 7.78 16.57
N SER A 114 7.88 8.79 17.21
CA SER A 114 7.81 10.15 16.68
C SER A 114 9.20 10.77 16.49
N ASN A 115 10.10 10.58 17.44
CA ASN A 115 11.49 11.03 17.33
C ASN A 115 12.25 10.28 16.22
N LEU A 116 12.06 8.97 16.12
CA LEU A 116 12.66 8.17 15.05
C LEU A 116 12.14 8.61 13.68
N GLN A 117 10.84 8.89 13.53
CA GLN A 117 10.24 9.39 12.31
C GLN A 117 10.81 10.76 11.91
N LYS A 118 11.07 11.66 12.88
CA LYS A 118 11.76 12.93 12.60
C LYS A 118 13.19 12.71 12.12
N SER A 119 13.93 11.80 12.73
CA SER A 119 15.28 11.44 12.31
C SER A 119 15.30 10.84 10.90
N VAL A 120 14.39 9.91 10.59
CA VAL A 120 14.25 9.33 9.24
C VAL A 120 13.93 10.41 8.20
N LYS A 121 13.05 11.37 8.53
CA LYS A 121 12.76 12.50 7.62
C LYS A 121 13.98 13.39 7.38
N ALA A 122 14.80 13.62 8.42
CA ALA A 122 16.03 14.40 8.28
C ALA A 122 17.06 13.66 7.39
N GLU A 123 17.25 12.36 7.60
CA GLU A 123 18.13 11.53 6.77
C GLU A 123 17.65 11.43 5.31
N LEU A 124 16.33 11.33 5.09
CA LEU A 124 15.77 11.38 3.74
C LEU A 124 16.04 12.72 3.04
N ALA A 125 15.96 13.84 3.77
CA ALA A 125 16.30 15.15 3.23
C ALA A 125 17.79 15.22 2.86
N LEU A 126 18.68 14.74 3.73
CA LEU A 126 20.12 14.68 3.45
C LEU A 126 20.43 13.78 2.24
N LEU A 127 19.75 12.63 2.12
CA LEU A 127 19.92 11.73 0.98
C LEU A 127 19.48 12.41 -0.33
N SER A 128 18.36 13.14 -0.31
CA SER A 128 17.88 13.93 -1.45
C SER A 128 18.92 14.99 -1.86
N ASP A 129 19.50 15.70 -0.89
CA ASP A 129 20.55 16.69 -1.17
C ASP A 129 21.81 16.05 -1.76
N VAL A 130 22.22 14.89 -1.25
CA VAL A 130 23.34 14.12 -1.80
C VAL A 130 23.04 13.64 -3.22
N GLN A 131 21.82 13.19 -3.51
CA GLN A 131 21.40 12.78 -4.86
C GLN A 131 21.43 13.96 -5.84
N ALA A 132 20.95 15.13 -5.43
CA ALA A 132 21.02 16.36 -6.24
C ALA A 132 22.48 16.77 -6.51
N ASN A 133 23.34 16.70 -5.48
CA ASN A 133 24.77 16.96 -5.63
C ASN A 133 25.44 15.96 -6.57
N LEU A 134 25.11 14.67 -6.48
CA LEU A 134 25.63 13.63 -7.36
C LEU A 134 25.24 13.88 -8.82
N LEU A 135 23.98 14.26 -9.08
CA LEU A 135 23.50 14.62 -10.42
C LEU A 135 24.25 15.83 -10.98
N ASN A 136 24.48 16.85 -10.15
CA ASN A 136 25.27 18.01 -10.53
C ASN A 136 26.72 17.61 -10.89
N VAL A 137 27.38 16.81 -10.04
CA VAL A 137 28.73 16.29 -10.32
C VAL A 137 28.75 15.47 -11.61
N LYS A 138 27.77 14.58 -11.82
CA LYS A 138 27.65 13.80 -13.06
C LYS A 138 27.52 14.70 -14.29
N SER A 139 26.73 15.77 -14.21
CA SER A 139 26.61 16.75 -15.28
C SER A 139 27.93 17.47 -15.58
N GLN A 140 28.70 17.82 -14.54
CA GLN A 140 30.01 18.45 -14.67
C GLN A 140 31.04 17.49 -15.28
N VAL A 141 31.01 16.21 -14.90
CA VAL A 141 31.87 15.17 -15.49
C VAL A 141 31.58 15.03 -16.99
N VAL A 142 30.30 14.94 -17.39
CA VAL A 142 29.92 14.86 -18.80
C VAL A 142 30.38 16.10 -19.58
N ALA A 143 30.29 17.30 -19.00
CA ALA A 143 30.82 18.51 -19.61
C ALA A 143 32.35 18.43 -19.78
N LYS A 144 33.08 17.95 -18.76
CA LYS A 144 34.53 17.78 -18.83
C LYS A 144 34.98 16.70 -19.80
N GLU A 145 34.20 15.63 -19.97
CA GLU A 145 34.45 14.61 -20.99
C GLU A 145 34.31 15.18 -22.41
N ARG A 146 33.34 16.08 -22.64
CA ARG A 146 33.23 16.81 -23.91
C ARG A 146 34.43 17.73 -24.13
N ASP A 147 34.81 18.52 -23.13
CA ASP A 147 36.00 19.38 -23.18
C ASP A 147 37.26 18.55 -23.53
N LEU A 148 37.42 17.38 -22.92
CA LEU A 148 38.52 16.45 -23.21
C LEU A 148 38.47 15.91 -24.63
N ALA A 149 37.29 15.51 -25.13
CA ALA A 149 37.12 15.05 -26.50
C ALA A 149 37.48 16.14 -27.53
N GLU A 150 37.11 17.40 -27.26
CA GLU A 150 37.48 18.55 -28.07
C GLU A 150 38.99 18.81 -28.05
N LEU A 151 39.62 18.74 -26.88
CA LEU A 151 41.08 18.82 -26.76
C LEU A 151 41.79 17.67 -27.50
N HIS A 152 41.23 16.46 -27.48
CA HIS A 152 41.76 15.33 -28.24
C HIS A 152 41.67 15.57 -29.75
N ARG A 153 40.55 16.12 -30.25
CA ARG A 153 40.42 16.53 -31.66
C ARG A 153 41.42 17.62 -32.03
N ALA A 154 41.54 18.66 -31.21
CA ALA A 154 42.51 19.73 -31.41
C ALA A 154 43.95 19.20 -31.45
N ARG A 155 44.31 18.29 -30.53
CA ARG A 155 45.63 17.64 -30.51
C ARG A 155 45.87 16.77 -31.76
N SER A 156 44.85 16.06 -32.25
CA SER A 156 44.93 15.29 -33.49
C SER A 156 45.20 16.20 -34.69
N ASN A 157 44.46 17.31 -34.80
CA ASN A 157 44.66 18.30 -35.87
C ASN A 157 46.08 18.90 -35.82
N VAL A 158 46.59 19.21 -34.62
CA VAL A 158 47.98 19.69 -34.46
C VAL A 158 49.00 18.64 -34.91
N ARG A 159 48.81 17.36 -34.58
CA ARG A 159 49.69 16.27 -35.07
C ARG A 159 49.63 16.15 -36.59
N GLN A 160 48.45 16.22 -37.18
CA GLN A 160 48.27 16.15 -38.62
C GLN A 160 48.93 17.35 -39.32
N ASN A 161 48.73 18.57 -38.81
CA ASN A 161 49.39 19.77 -39.32
C ASN A 161 50.92 19.67 -39.18
N SER A 162 51.43 19.07 -38.11
CA SER A 162 52.87 18.81 -37.96
C SER A 162 53.39 17.83 -39.00
N SER A 163 52.65 16.77 -39.32
CA SER A 163 52.99 15.81 -40.39
C SER A 163 53.00 16.48 -41.76
N ILE A 164 51.98 17.29 -42.06
CA ILE A 164 51.89 18.07 -43.30
C ILE A 164 53.08 19.02 -43.43
N LEU A 165 53.49 19.67 -42.33
CA LEU A 165 54.65 20.55 -42.32
C LEU A 165 55.96 19.80 -42.60
N GLU A 166 56.10 18.58 -42.07
CA GLU A 166 57.26 17.73 -42.31
C GLU A 166 57.30 17.23 -43.77
N GLU A 167 56.15 16.86 -44.34
CA GLU A 167 56.01 16.53 -45.77
C GLU A 167 56.30 17.73 -46.67
N ALA A 168 55.80 18.92 -46.32
CA ALA A 168 56.10 20.16 -47.04
C ALA A 168 57.60 20.50 -47.00
N SER A 169 58.26 20.29 -45.85
CA SER A 169 59.71 20.42 -45.72
C SER A 169 60.47 19.45 -46.62
N LYS A 170 60.00 18.21 -46.74
CA LYS A 170 60.60 17.21 -47.61
C LYS A 170 60.38 17.55 -49.09
N ALA A 171 59.18 18.01 -49.44
CA ALA A 171 58.88 18.52 -50.77
C ALA A 171 59.76 19.73 -51.12
N ASP A 172 59.98 20.67 -50.20
CA ASP A 172 60.92 21.78 -50.38
C ASP A 172 62.35 21.29 -50.61
N ALA A 173 62.81 20.28 -49.86
CA ALA A 173 64.12 19.67 -50.07
C ALA A 173 64.23 19.00 -51.45
N ASP A 174 63.17 18.35 -51.92
CA ASP A 174 63.12 17.75 -53.25
C ASP A 174 62.97 18.80 -54.37
N ILE A 175 62.27 19.91 -54.13
CA ILE A 175 62.26 21.09 -55.01
C ILE A 175 63.66 21.68 -55.11
N ILE A 176 64.40 21.79 -54.00
CA ILE A 176 65.79 22.26 -54.02
C ILE A 176 66.67 21.30 -54.84
N LYS A 177 66.50 19.97 -54.70
CA LYS A 177 67.20 18.99 -55.54
C LYS A 177 66.82 19.11 -57.01
N LEU A 178 65.53 19.24 -57.32
CA LEU A 178 65.04 19.44 -58.69
C LEU A 178 65.56 20.74 -59.28
N ARG A 179 65.59 21.84 -58.52
CA ARG A 179 66.19 23.10 -58.96
C ARG A 179 67.69 22.97 -59.21
N ARG A 180 68.43 22.19 -58.42
CA ARG A 180 69.83 21.85 -58.74
C ARG A 180 69.93 21.03 -60.02
N ARG A 181 69.07 20.05 -60.19
CA ARG A 181 69.00 19.22 -61.41
C ARG A 181 68.61 20.03 -62.63
N ILE A 182 67.70 20.99 -62.49
CA ILE A 182 67.33 21.94 -63.54
C ILE A 182 68.50 22.87 -63.81
N ALA A 183 69.25 23.35 -62.81
CA ALA A 183 70.45 24.15 -63.05
C ALA A 183 71.57 23.32 -63.73
N GLU A 184 71.70 22.04 -63.40
CA GLU A 184 72.59 21.09 -64.09
C GLU A 184 72.13 20.85 -65.54
N VAL A 185 70.83 20.63 -65.76
CA VAL A 185 70.22 20.49 -67.08
C VAL A 185 70.29 21.79 -67.87
N GLU A 186 70.09 22.96 -67.29
CA GLU A 186 70.27 24.29 -67.90
C GLU A 186 71.73 24.52 -68.28
N HIS A 187 72.67 24.03 -67.47
CA HIS A 187 74.09 24.02 -67.79
C HIS A 187 74.42 23.03 -68.93
N GLU A 188 73.68 21.92 -69.07
CA GLU A 188 73.78 20.97 -70.17
C GLU A 188 73.01 21.43 -71.44
N THR A 189 71.95 22.21 -71.30
CA THR A 189 71.11 22.74 -72.39
C THR A 189 71.51 24.13 -72.87
N ALA A 190 72.55 24.75 -72.28
CA ALA A 190 73.23 25.91 -72.86
C ALA A 190 73.90 25.62 -74.22
N ALA A 191 73.78 24.39 -74.75
CA ALA A 191 74.36 23.97 -76.01
C ALA A 191 73.37 23.50 -77.09
N ILE A 192 72.03 23.59 -76.94
CA ILE A 192 71.09 23.17 -78.01
C ILE A 192 69.81 24.04 -78.04
N PRO A 193 69.34 24.51 -79.22
CA PRO A 193 68.15 25.37 -79.34
C PRO A 193 66.81 24.61 -79.28
N LEU A 194 65.78 25.38 -78.90
CA LEU A 194 64.34 25.10 -78.81
C LEU A 194 63.73 24.14 -79.85
N ASP A 195 62.92 23.20 -79.36
CA ASP A 195 61.53 22.90 -79.78
C ASP A 195 61.21 21.40 -79.56
N ALA A 196 60.36 21.08 -78.57
CA ALA A 196 59.32 20.04 -78.65
C ALA A 196 58.70 19.69 -77.27
N GLN A 197 57.38 19.88 -77.22
CA GLN A 197 56.38 18.99 -76.63
C GLN A 197 56.07 19.01 -75.12
N ILE A 198 54.78 19.29 -74.91
CA ILE A 198 53.89 19.12 -73.77
C ILE A 198 53.43 17.65 -73.67
N GLN A 199 53.27 17.11 -72.46
CA GLN A 199 52.18 16.17 -72.05
C GLN A 199 52.34 15.84 -70.55
N GLU A 200 51.51 16.34 -69.65
CA GLU A 200 50.17 15.83 -69.25
C GLU A 200 50.13 14.33 -68.92
N SER A 201 50.09 14.00 -67.62
CA SER A 201 49.37 12.84 -67.08
C SER A 201 49.14 13.04 -65.58
N ALA A 202 47.91 13.38 -65.21
CA ALA A 202 47.41 13.40 -63.85
C ALA A 202 46.30 12.35 -63.69
N ASP A 203 46.29 11.78 -62.49
CA ASP A 203 45.17 11.18 -61.76
C ASP A 203 44.61 9.81 -62.16
N ASP A 204 45.12 8.85 -61.38
CA ASP A 204 44.57 7.56 -61.01
C ASP A 204 43.98 7.70 -59.58
N ASN A 205 42.71 7.35 -59.37
CA ASN A 205 42.03 6.93 -58.12
C ASN A 205 40.56 7.37 -58.04
N ALA A 206 39.66 6.59 -58.63
CA ALA A 206 38.21 6.74 -58.46
C ALA A 206 37.44 5.40 -58.36
N GLU A 207 37.91 4.46 -57.54
CA GLU A 207 37.22 3.14 -57.39
C GLU A 207 37.04 2.68 -55.94
N ARG A 208 36.34 3.44 -55.09
CA ARG A 208 36.07 2.96 -53.70
C ARG A 208 34.68 3.20 -53.08
N TYR A 209 33.59 3.33 -53.85
CA TYR A 209 32.23 3.48 -53.28
C TYR A 209 31.09 2.71 -54.00
N LEU A 210 31.35 1.50 -54.53
CA LEU A 210 30.38 0.73 -55.32
C LEU A 210 29.24 0.00 -54.56
N VAL A 211 29.12 0.13 -53.24
CA VAL A 211 28.08 -0.59 -52.46
C VAL A 211 26.88 0.29 -52.09
N LEU A 212 27.05 1.63 -52.04
CA LEU A 212 25.95 2.56 -51.73
C LEU A 212 25.15 2.97 -52.96
N ASP A 213 25.77 2.98 -54.15
CA ASP A 213 25.08 3.29 -55.40
C ASP A 213 24.07 2.20 -55.79
N ASN A 214 24.32 0.94 -55.41
CA ASN A 214 23.45 -0.19 -55.77
C ASN A 214 22.11 -0.20 -55.00
N ILE A 215 22.06 0.36 -53.79
CA ILE A 215 20.81 0.53 -53.02
C ILE A 215 20.07 1.81 -53.47
N ARG A 216 20.82 2.83 -53.92
CA ARG A 216 20.25 4.05 -54.51
C ARG A 216 19.56 3.76 -55.83
N GLU A 217 20.12 2.89 -56.67
CA GLU A 217 19.50 2.46 -57.93
C GLU A 217 18.20 1.66 -57.72
N GLN A 218 18.11 0.81 -56.70
CA GLN A 218 16.89 0.03 -56.44
C GLN A 218 15.71 0.88 -55.95
N LEU A 219 15.98 2.00 -55.28
CA LEU A 219 14.95 2.95 -54.84
C LEU A 219 14.51 3.91 -55.95
N LEU A 220 15.41 4.27 -56.86
CA LEU A 220 15.06 4.99 -58.09
C LEU A 220 14.12 4.18 -58.99
N TYR A 221 14.21 2.84 -58.97
CA TYR A 221 13.35 1.98 -59.79
C TYR A 221 11.87 1.95 -59.36
N CYS A 222 11.56 2.34 -58.12
CA CYS A 222 10.16 2.47 -57.65
C CYS A 222 9.50 3.80 -58.05
N ALA A 223 10.27 4.81 -58.48
CA ALA A 223 9.75 6.10 -58.91
C ALA A 223 9.14 6.06 -60.34
N ASP A 224 9.44 5.03 -61.12
CA ASP A 224 8.98 4.88 -62.51
C ASP A 224 7.65 4.10 -62.66
N LEU A 225 7.09 3.57 -61.58
CA LEU A 225 5.69 3.15 -61.56
C LEU A 225 4.87 4.41 -61.25
N ALA A 226 4.04 4.85 -62.20
CA ALA A 226 3.19 6.02 -62.05
C ALA A 226 2.28 5.87 -60.83
N VAL A 227 2.72 6.36 -59.68
CA VAL A 227 1.92 6.47 -58.47
C VAL A 227 1.70 7.95 -58.19
N ASP A 228 0.44 8.27 -57.92
CA ASP A 228 -0.13 9.58 -57.62
C ASP A 228 0.82 10.43 -56.73
N ASP A 229 0.85 11.76 -56.92
CA ASP A 229 1.77 12.68 -56.19
C ASP A 229 1.70 12.51 -54.66
N SER A 230 0.55 12.03 -54.16
CA SER A 230 0.35 11.67 -52.76
C SER A 230 1.20 10.49 -52.30
N VAL A 231 1.43 9.49 -53.16
CA VAL A 231 2.24 8.31 -52.88
C VAL A 231 3.72 8.59 -53.07
N ALA A 232 4.12 9.41 -54.04
CA ALA A 232 5.49 9.90 -54.15
C ALA A 232 5.91 10.67 -52.87
N ALA A 233 5.04 11.55 -52.37
CA ALA A 233 5.29 12.27 -51.12
C ALA A 233 5.24 11.39 -49.85
N VAL A 234 4.57 10.24 -49.91
CA VAL A 234 4.62 9.21 -48.85
C VAL A 234 5.91 8.42 -48.96
N ILE A 235 6.35 8.03 -50.16
CA ILE A 235 7.61 7.32 -50.39
C ILE A 235 8.81 8.18 -49.97
N ASP A 236 8.83 9.47 -50.31
CA ASP A 236 9.88 10.40 -49.86
C ASP A 236 9.88 10.58 -48.33
N ARG A 237 8.70 10.66 -47.71
CA ARG A 237 8.60 10.68 -46.24
C ARG A 237 9.04 9.37 -45.63
N SER A 238 8.69 8.23 -46.22
CA SER A 238 9.09 6.91 -45.78
C SER A 238 10.59 6.70 -45.94
N LEU A 239 11.21 7.21 -47.01
CA LEU A 239 12.65 7.22 -47.25
C LEU A 239 13.39 8.06 -46.22
N GLY A 240 12.93 9.29 -45.97
CA GLY A 240 13.49 10.13 -44.91
C GLY A 240 13.33 9.51 -43.51
N THR A 241 12.22 8.82 -43.27
CA THR A 241 11.97 8.12 -42.00
C THR A 241 12.83 6.86 -41.87
N LEU A 242 13.04 6.11 -42.96
CA LEU A 242 13.94 4.95 -43.03
C LEU A 242 15.40 5.35 -42.86
N GLU A 243 15.82 6.49 -43.40
CA GLU A 243 17.17 7.02 -43.25
C GLU A 243 17.43 7.52 -41.82
N LEU A 244 16.42 8.14 -41.20
CA LEU A 244 16.43 8.48 -39.77
C LEU A 244 16.49 7.22 -38.88
N LEU A 245 15.70 6.18 -39.20
CA LEU A 245 15.70 4.89 -38.50
C LEU A 245 17.05 4.16 -38.67
N LYS A 246 17.60 4.12 -39.88
CA LYS A 246 18.90 3.47 -40.16
C LYS A 246 20.01 4.13 -39.35
N ASN A 247 20.13 5.46 -39.43
CA ASN A 247 21.26 6.19 -38.84
C ASN A 247 21.13 6.41 -37.33
N ASN A 248 19.92 6.54 -36.79
CA ASN A 248 19.72 6.85 -35.36
C ASN A 248 19.22 5.68 -34.52
N VAL A 249 18.78 4.57 -35.14
CA VAL A 249 18.16 3.45 -34.41
C VAL A 249 18.87 2.13 -34.71
N PHE A 250 19.04 1.76 -35.98
CA PHE A 250 19.56 0.43 -36.34
C PHE A 250 21.09 0.31 -36.21
N VAL A 251 21.85 1.34 -36.60
CA VAL A 251 23.32 1.33 -36.50
C VAL A 251 23.83 1.18 -35.06
N PRO A 252 23.27 1.88 -34.05
CA PRO A 252 23.67 1.68 -32.65
C PRO A 252 23.20 0.36 -32.03
N TRP A 253 22.14 -0.25 -32.58
CA TRP A 253 21.55 -1.49 -32.03
C TRP A 253 22.31 -2.75 -32.46
N TRP A 254 22.93 -2.73 -33.64
CA TRP A 254 23.64 -3.88 -34.22
C TRP A 254 25.10 -4.04 -33.77
N ASP A 255 25.70 -3.00 -33.18
CA ASP A 255 27.08 -3.05 -32.70
C ASP A 255 27.13 -3.73 -31.33
N LYS A 256 27.65 -4.95 -31.27
CA LYS A 256 27.70 -5.84 -30.09
C LYS A 256 28.68 -5.41 -28.99
N SER A 257 29.28 -4.22 -29.08
CA SER A 257 30.19 -3.71 -28.06
C SER A 257 29.44 -3.26 -26.80
N THR A 258 29.96 -3.64 -25.63
CA THR A 258 29.34 -3.50 -24.30
C THR A 258 29.23 -2.06 -23.78
N SER A 259 29.69 -1.04 -24.52
CA SER A 259 29.70 0.36 -24.06
C SER A 259 28.44 1.17 -24.43
N THR A 260 27.40 0.54 -24.99
CA THR A 260 26.26 1.25 -25.61
C THR A 260 24.90 1.05 -24.93
N GLN A 261 24.83 0.48 -23.72
CA GLN A 261 23.54 0.19 -23.06
C GLN A 261 22.68 1.46 -22.83
N ASN A 262 23.30 2.57 -22.42
CA ASN A 262 22.62 3.86 -22.27
C ASN A 262 22.18 4.48 -23.61
N GLU A 263 22.95 4.26 -24.69
CA GLU A 263 22.60 4.75 -26.02
C GLU A 263 21.45 3.94 -26.62
N ARG A 264 21.44 2.63 -26.43
CA ARG A 264 20.34 1.73 -26.79
C ARG A 264 19.06 2.09 -26.03
N LEU A 265 19.16 2.41 -24.75
CA LEU A 265 18.05 2.91 -23.94
C LEU A 265 17.50 4.25 -24.47
N SER A 266 18.39 5.19 -24.79
CA SER A 266 17.99 6.47 -25.38
C SER A 266 17.29 6.30 -26.74
N CYS A 267 17.75 5.35 -27.55
CA CYS A 267 17.11 5.02 -28.83
C CYS A 267 15.74 4.36 -28.63
N LEU A 268 15.64 3.41 -27.71
CA LEU A 268 14.38 2.78 -27.32
C LEU A 268 13.36 3.80 -26.80
N ALA A 269 13.80 4.78 -26.00
CA ALA A 269 12.98 5.88 -25.52
C ALA A 269 12.36 6.67 -26.68
N ARG A 270 13.18 6.98 -27.69
CA ARG A 270 12.74 7.73 -28.88
C ARG A 270 11.77 6.90 -29.71
N LEU A 271 12.04 5.62 -29.91
CA LEU A 271 11.14 4.70 -30.61
C LEU A 271 9.78 4.59 -29.92
N LEU A 272 9.76 4.36 -28.61
CA LEU A 272 8.52 4.22 -27.86
C LEU A 272 7.71 5.51 -27.88
N ARG A 273 8.35 6.68 -27.75
CA ARG A 273 7.68 7.98 -27.88
C ARG A 273 7.12 8.21 -29.29
N TYR A 274 7.76 7.67 -30.32
CA TYR A 274 7.32 7.82 -31.70
C TYR A 274 6.12 6.91 -32.03
N PHE A 275 6.17 5.64 -31.63
CA PHE A 275 5.13 4.66 -31.92
C PHE A 275 3.94 4.70 -30.95
N PHE A 276 4.16 5.13 -29.71
CA PHE A 276 3.14 5.25 -28.69
C PHE A 276 3.09 6.69 -28.18
N LYS A 277 2.37 7.55 -28.91
CA LYS A 277 2.36 9.00 -28.66
C LYS A 277 1.94 9.37 -27.23
N ASP A 278 0.94 8.68 -26.70
CA ASP A 278 0.36 9.00 -25.39
C ASP A 278 1.04 8.22 -24.24
N HIS A 279 1.59 7.05 -24.54
CA HIS A 279 2.07 6.10 -23.52
C HIS A 279 3.58 5.83 -23.58
N GLY A 280 4.27 6.27 -24.62
CA GLY A 280 5.65 5.91 -24.92
C GLY A 280 6.66 6.41 -23.89
N ALA A 281 6.40 7.57 -23.29
CA ALA A 281 7.21 8.06 -22.17
C ALA A 281 7.08 7.15 -20.94
N THR A 282 5.88 6.71 -20.60
CA THR A 282 5.65 5.80 -19.47
C THR A 282 6.18 4.40 -19.76
N MET A 283 5.98 3.87 -20.97
CA MET A 283 6.54 2.57 -21.40
C MET A 283 8.07 2.55 -21.32
N HIS A 284 8.74 3.64 -21.68
CA HIS A 284 10.19 3.78 -21.51
C HIS A 284 10.59 3.64 -20.04
N VAL A 285 9.90 4.35 -19.14
CA VAL A 285 10.19 4.29 -17.69
C VAL A 285 9.92 2.90 -17.12
N VAL A 286 8.89 2.19 -17.59
CA VAL A 286 8.67 0.78 -17.23
C VAL A 286 9.88 -0.08 -17.60
N ILE A 287 10.43 0.08 -18.80
CA ILE A 287 11.60 -0.70 -19.24
C ILE A 287 12.86 -0.31 -18.45
N GLU A 288 13.04 0.97 -18.15
CA GLU A 288 14.15 1.48 -17.33
C GLU A 288 14.13 0.87 -15.93
N ILE A 289 12.98 0.92 -15.25
CA ILE A 289 12.79 0.30 -13.93
C ILE A 289 13.05 -1.20 -13.99
N LEU A 290 12.51 -1.89 -15.01
CA LEU A 290 12.73 -3.33 -15.13
C LEU A 290 14.19 -3.67 -15.45
N LEU A 291 14.95 -2.79 -16.09
CA LEU A 291 16.37 -3.04 -16.40
C LEU A 291 17.21 -3.06 -15.13
N ASP A 292 16.87 -2.22 -14.15
CA ASP A 292 17.54 -2.17 -12.86
C ASP A 292 17.20 -3.40 -11.99
N HIS A 293 15.95 -3.87 -12.04
CA HIS A 293 15.46 -4.93 -11.17
C HIS A 293 15.36 -6.33 -11.80
N GLN A 294 15.51 -6.43 -13.13
CA GLN A 294 15.33 -7.62 -14.00
C GLN A 294 13.92 -8.22 -13.99
N ALA A 295 13.29 -8.39 -12.82
CA ALA A 295 11.93 -8.87 -12.64
C ALA A 295 11.28 -8.21 -11.42
N MET A 296 10.01 -7.84 -11.53
CA MET A 296 9.28 -7.19 -10.44
C MET A 296 7.78 -7.51 -10.47
N THR A 297 7.14 -7.52 -9.30
CA THR A 297 5.68 -7.69 -9.22
C THR A 297 4.94 -6.47 -9.79
N THR A 298 3.71 -6.66 -10.28
CA THR A 298 2.92 -5.51 -10.77
C THR A 298 2.63 -4.46 -9.70
N ASP A 299 2.50 -4.87 -8.44
CA ASP A 299 2.23 -3.96 -7.33
C ASP A 299 3.46 -3.10 -7.01
N ASP A 300 4.66 -3.68 -7.05
CA ASP A 300 5.91 -2.95 -6.85
C ASP A 300 6.24 -2.05 -8.05
N LEU A 301 5.98 -2.52 -9.28
CA LEU A 301 6.10 -1.70 -10.50
C LEU A 301 5.18 -0.48 -10.47
N ARG A 302 3.96 -0.66 -9.97
CA ARG A 302 3.02 0.44 -9.76
C ARG A 302 3.56 1.44 -8.74
N ARG A 303 4.15 0.98 -7.64
CA ARG A 303 4.71 1.84 -6.59
C ARG A 303 5.87 2.68 -7.12
N GLU A 304 6.77 2.07 -7.89
CA GLU A 304 7.91 2.76 -8.52
C GLU A 304 7.51 3.75 -9.62
N LEU A 305 6.53 3.40 -10.45
CA LEU A 305 5.98 4.34 -11.43
C LEU A 305 5.31 5.53 -10.76
N SER A 306 4.66 5.32 -9.62
CA SER A 306 4.05 6.40 -8.84
C SER A 306 5.11 7.30 -8.20
N SER A 307 6.27 6.76 -7.77
CA SER A 307 7.35 7.57 -7.18
C SER A 307 8.07 8.42 -8.21
N THR A 308 8.10 7.99 -9.48
CA THR A 308 8.65 8.74 -10.62
C THR A 308 7.65 9.74 -11.23
N GLY A 309 6.42 9.83 -10.69
CA GLY A 309 5.41 10.81 -11.11
C GLY A 309 4.62 10.41 -12.36
N HIS A 310 4.69 9.14 -12.78
CA HIS A 310 3.94 8.63 -13.93
C HIS A 310 2.56 8.10 -13.54
N ALA A 311 1.59 8.25 -14.44
CA ALA A 311 0.24 7.72 -14.25
C ALA A 311 0.25 6.18 -14.22
N THR A 312 -0.38 5.60 -13.20
CA THR A 312 -0.39 4.15 -12.96
C THR A 312 -1.69 3.46 -13.36
N THR A 313 -2.72 4.23 -13.72
CA THR A 313 -4.05 3.76 -14.11
C THR A 313 -4.02 2.85 -15.33
N GLU A 314 -3.05 3.06 -16.22
CA GLU A 314 -2.94 2.36 -17.50
C GLU A 314 -1.89 1.23 -17.47
N LEU A 315 -1.25 0.96 -16.33
CA LEU A 315 -0.16 -0.02 -16.23
C LEU A 315 -0.50 -1.40 -16.83
N PRO A 316 -1.71 -1.98 -16.65
CA PRO A 316 -2.07 -3.24 -17.29
C PRO A 316 -2.06 -3.18 -18.83
N LEU A 317 -2.51 -2.06 -19.41
CA LEU A 317 -2.47 -1.81 -20.85
C LEU A 317 -1.01 -1.70 -21.34
N LEU A 318 -0.18 -0.96 -20.60
CA LEU A 318 1.24 -0.78 -20.93
C LEU A 318 2.00 -2.12 -20.93
N ILE A 319 1.78 -2.95 -19.90
CA ILE A 319 2.38 -4.29 -19.82
C ILE A 319 1.93 -5.15 -21.00
N THR A 320 0.65 -5.05 -21.40
CA THR A 320 0.14 -5.78 -22.57
C THR A 320 0.83 -5.32 -23.86
N HIS A 321 0.99 -4.02 -24.07
CA HIS A 321 1.72 -3.48 -25.23
C HIS A 321 3.19 -3.91 -25.22
N LEU A 322 3.86 -3.85 -24.08
CA LEU A 322 5.26 -4.27 -23.91
C LEU A 322 5.44 -5.78 -24.13
N LYS A 323 4.45 -6.58 -23.74
CA LYS A 323 4.41 -8.02 -24.02
C LYS A 323 4.23 -8.31 -25.51
N ASN A 324 3.32 -7.60 -26.18
CA ASN A 324 3.06 -7.78 -27.61
C ASN A 324 4.26 -7.45 -28.50
N ILE A 325 5.09 -6.49 -28.09
CA ILE A 325 6.35 -6.17 -28.80
C ILE A 325 7.53 -7.04 -28.35
N GLY A 326 7.30 -8.05 -27.51
CA GLY A 326 8.35 -8.95 -27.03
C GLY A 326 9.41 -8.28 -26.16
N ALA A 327 9.10 -7.14 -25.53
CA ALA A 327 10.02 -6.49 -24.59
C ALA A 327 9.96 -7.12 -23.19
N VAL A 328 8.79 -7.64 -22.82
CA VAL A 328 8.49 -8.06 -21.46
C VAL A 328 7.75 -9.40 -21.46
N THR A 329 8.06 -10.25 -20.49
CA THR A 329 7.35 -11.50 -20.21
C THR A 329 6.62 -11.39 -18.87
N THR A 330 5.47 -12.05 -18.77
CA THR A 330 4.62 -12.01 -17.57
C THR A 330 4.44 -13.43 -17.05
N VAL A 331 4.82 -13.67 -15.79
CA VAL A 331 4.62 -14.96 -15.11
C VAL A 331 3.63 -14.75 -13.98
N THR A 332 2.54 -15.51 -13.98
CA THR A 332 1.56 -15.49 -12.88
C THR A 332 1.87 -16.62 -11.92
N SER A 333 2.13 -16.29 -10.66
CA SER A 333 2.39 -17.27 -9.59
C SER A 333 1.31 -17.18 -8.52
N SER A 334 0.87 -18.33 -8.00
CA SER A 334 -0.03 -18.36 -6.84
C SER A 334 0.79 -18.39 -5.57
N THR A 335 0.57 -17.41 -4.69
CA THR A 335 1.17 -17.40 -3.36
C THR A 335 0.56 -18.51 -2.48
N ALA A 336 1.25 -18.89 -1.40
CA ALA A 336 0.76 -19.89 -0.44
C ALA A 336 -0.60 -19.54 0.21
N ALA A 337 -0.99 -18.26 0.15
CA ALA A 337 -2.29 -17.75 0.60
C ALA A 337 -3.38 -17.77 -0.50
N GLY A 338 -3.11 -18.36 -1.68
CA GLY A 338 -4.06 -18.43 -2.80
C GLY A 338 -4.21 -17.13 -3.60
N LYS A 339 -3.46 -16.07 -3.28
CA LYS A 339 -3.46 -14.81 -4.06
C LYS A 339 -2.58 -14.98 -5.29
N GLN A 340 -3.13 -14.73 -6.47
CA GLN A 340 -2.37 -14.66 -7.72
C GLN A 340 -1.54 -13.37 -7.75
N VAL A 341 -0.25 -13.49 -8.02
CA VAL A 341 0.69 -12.39 -8.18
C VAL A 341 1.31 -12.48 -9.57
N MET A 342 1.16 -11.41 -10.35
CA MET A 342 1.78 -11.29 -11.67
C MET A 342 3.15 -10.64 -11.52
N THR A 343 4.18 -11.35 -11.97
CA THR A 343 5.55 -10.85 -12.05
C THR A 343 5.87 -10.51 -13.50
N VAL A 344 6.46 -9.33 -13.69
CA VAL A 344 6.81 -8.74 -14.97
C VAL A 344 8.34 -8.79 -15.08
N GLN A 345 8.86 -9.42 -16.12
CA GLN A 345 10.29 -9.62 -16.32
C GLN A 345 10.71 -9.12 -17.70
N LEU A 346 11.87 -8.48 -17.81
CA LEU A 346 12.44 -8.13 -19.11
C LEU A 346 12.82 -9.40 -19.87
N GLY A 347 12.31 -9.51 -21.09
CA GLY A 347 12.54 -10.66 -21.93
C GLY A 347 12.69 -10.20 -23.37
N PHE A 348 13.88 -9.73 -23.76
CA PHE A 348 14.20 -9.46 -25.17
C PHE A 348 14.31 -10.73 -26.02
N GLY A 349 14.12 -11.91 -25.45
CA GLY A 349 14.20 -13.19 -26.14
C GLY A 349 13.09 -13.41 -27.18
N GLY A 350 12.07 -12.56 -27.25
CA GLY A 350 11.07 -12.58 -28.34
C GLY A 350 11.48 -11.81 -29.60
N LEU A 351 12.58 -11.04 -29.55
CA LEU A 351 13.16 -10.36 -30.72
C LEU A 351 14.21 -11.19 -31.46
N ASP A 352 14.61 -12.33 -30.88
CA ASP A 352 15.63 -13.24 -31.42
C ASP A 352 15.00 -14.48 -32.08
N ASP A 353 13.75 -14.39 -32.53
CA ASP A 353 13.08 -15.47 -33.27
C ASP A 353 13.57 -15.50 -34.74
N GLY A 354 14.84 -15.86 -34.91
CA GLY A 354 15.12 -16.96 -35.81
C GLY A 354 14.64 -18.24 -35.10
N ASP A 355 13.58 -18.84 -35.62
CA ASP A 355 13.13 -20.20 -35.29
C ASP A 355 12.15 -20.35 -34.10
N LYS A 356 10.92 -19.84 -34.26
CA LYS A 356 9.75 -20.47 -33.62
C LYS A 356 8.67 -20.79 -34.63
N GLY A 357 8.48 -22.10 -34.79
CA GLY A 357 7.48 -22.70 -35.65
C GLY A 357 6.07 -22.23 -35.32
N ALA A 358 5.31 -22.07 -36.39
CA ALA A 358 3.86 -22.09 -36.34
C ALA A 358 3.40 -23.38 -35.68
N ASP A 359 2.78 -23.29 -34.50
CA ASP A 359 1.76 -24.22 -34.00
C ASP A 359 1.34 -23.78 -32.59
N ASP A 360 0.32 -22.92 -32.51
CA ASP A 360 -0.82 -23.07 -31.58
C ASP A 360 -1.74 -21.84 -31.70
N TYR A 361 -2.55 -21.84 -32.75
CA TYR A 361 -3.82 -21.11 -32.74
C TYR A 361 -4.90 -22.11 -32.33
N GLN A 362 -5.13 -22.25 -31.02
CA GLN A 362 -6.36 -22.84 -30.52
C GLN A 362 -7.50 -21.84 -30.73
N MET A 363 -8.33 -22.15 -31.74
CA MET A 363 -9.60 -21.48 -31.98
C MET A 363 -10.50 -21.66 -30.76
N ALA A 364 -10.96 -20.54 -30.22
CA ALA A 364 -12.00 -20.50 -29.20
C ALA A 364 -13.30 -21.09 -29.77
N GLU A 365 -13.84 -22.12 -29.11
CA GLU A 365 -15.19 -22.61 -29.34
C GLU A 365 -16.22 -21.55 -28.90
N GLU A 366 -17.14 -21.22 -29.82
CA GLU A 366 -18.36 -20.47 -29.57
C GLU A 366 -19.21 -21.12 -28.46
N PRO A 367 -19.83 -20.33 -27.56
CA PRO A 367 -20.86 -20.86 -26.68
C PRO A 367 -22.15 -21.08 -27.46
N ALA A 368 -22.60 -22.33 -27.52
CA ALA A 368 -23.91 -22.70 -28.02
C ALA A 368 -25.01 -22.13 -27.10
N ASP A 369 -25.94 -21.40 -27.73
CA ASP A 369 -27.24 -21.06 -27.18
C ASP A 369 -27.97 -22.32 -26.67
N ALA A 370 -28.55 -22.23 -25.46
CA ALA A 370 -29.58 -23.15 -25.01
C ALA A 370 -30.65 -22.41 -24.21
N HIS A 371 -31.88 -22.63 -24.68
CA HIS A 371 -33.18 -22.25 -24.13
C HIS A 371 -33.43 -22.76 -22.70
#